data_AF-A0A098MEI7-F1
#
_entry.id   AF-A0A098MEI7-F1
#
_cell.length_a   1.000
_cell.length_b   1.000
_cell.length_c   1.000
_cell.angle_alpha   90.00
_cell.angle_beta   90.00
_cell.angle_gamma   90.00
#
_symmetry.space_group_name_H-M   'P 1'
#
loop_
_entity.id
_entity.type
_entity.pdbx_description
1 polymer ?
#
loop_
_entity_poly.entity_id
_entity_poly.type
_entity_poly.pdbx_seq_one_letter_code
_entity_poly.pdbx_strand_id
1 'polypeptide(L)'
;MIKKLILISFSCFILASPQISTVFADSMESQSTKTLTIEETVQLALANYANIKLSQWNVATSDAQYSYVNAEQKNLEQKNVAITSGTLPVSTEYFMKNIPNYNQLSDEEKAGLNQSIAIQIMINASLNQQISAQTDSQNIYNQQQKTSQLKEFSDKLRSLNTDKVLARLELQKSEALIRYYAIQKYAQLSSQKANIEFDKQENQYWITQADDALILFRHGVLSRKSLEDATNKVRQQKAILERDQNIYKSQMDMFKLELGLSSYKDITLAEAKTEYPKTEALSTIVDMDNNFDLKEEDAKIALAKSNYDAVTASNSELKSYYSVIWSSQIGHKNIVQQQLEEKWAGYKSEAKEFYTKYLHLEEDYIQLIQSLEDSKTLYGKGLITLSEIDKNQLQLIQLNREMNNLKFDYFTFLEKVNLAVKGVIL
;
A
#
# COMPACT_ATOMS: atom_id res chain seq x y z
N MET A 1 41.96 32.39 -17.81
CA MET A 1 42.86 32.87 -16.75
C MET A 1 42.15 32.77 -15.41
N ILE A 2 42.73 31.97 -14.50
CA ILE A 2 42.79 32.14 -13.03
C ILE A 2 41.43 32.14 -12.27
N LYS A 3 41.01 30.96 -11.78
CA LYS A 3 41.05 30.40 -10.38
C LYS A 3 39.75 30.75 -9.59
N LYS A 4 38.84 29.82 -9.28
CA LYS A 4 38.87 28.67 -8.35
C LYS A 4 39.32 29.01 -6.91
N LEU A 5 38.53 28.50 -5.96
CA LEU A 5 38.66 28.46 -4.48
C LEU A 5 38.29 29.74 -3.72
N ILE A 6 37.13 29.72 -3.05
CA ILE A 6 37.06 29.55 -1.59
C ILE A 6 35.78 28.74 -1.29
N LEU A 7 36.01 27.54 -0.77
CA LEU A 7 35.06 26.57 -0.24
C LEU A 7 35.10 26.73 1.29
N ILE A 8 33.99 26.37 1.95
CA ILE A 8 33.94 25.87 3.35
C ILE A 8 34.09 26.93 4.45
N SER A 9 32.97 27.30 5.06
CA SER A 9 32.85 27.52 6.52
C SER A 9 31.44 27.98 6.93
N PHE A 10 30.39 27.21 6.57
CA PHE A 10 29.09 27.32 7.27
C PHE A 10 28.40 25.95 7.37
N SER A 11 29.21 24.92 7.62
CA SER A 11 28.79 23.55 7.91
C SER A 11 29.62 23.04 9.08
N CYS A 12 29.28 23.46 10.29
CA CYS A 12 29.60 22.83 11.59
C CYS A 12 29.29 23.84 12.71
N PHE A 13 28.07 23.79 13.27
CA PHE A 13 27.74 24.07 14.68
C PHE A 13 26.21 24.13 14.89
N ILE A 14 25.48 23.08 14.49
CA ILE A 14 24.19 22.70 15.11
C ILE A 14 24.15 21.16 15.16
N LEU A 15 25.09 20.61 15.92
CA LEU A 15 25.05 19.24 16.45
C LEU A 15 25.31 19.40 17.95
N ALA A 16 24.57 18.65 18.76
CA ALA A 16 24.55 18.63 20.23
C ALA A 16 23.56 19.61 20.91
N SER A 17 22.27 19.27 20.86
CA SER A 17 21.46 18.92 22.05
C SER A 17 19.98 18.80 21.69
N PRO A 18 19.36 17.60 21.68
CA PRO A 18 17.95 17.54 22.04
C PRO A 18 17.91 17.83 23.54
N GLN A 19 17.36 18.98 23.93
CA GLN A 19 16.87 19.14 25.30
C GLN A 19 15.76 18.11 25.48
N ILE A 20 16.15 16.99 26.07
CA ILE A 20 15.24 16.06 26.71
C ILE A 20 14.61 16.85 27.84
N SER A 21 13.39 17.34 27.63
CA SER A 21 12.47 17.66 28.71
C SER A 21 12.15 16.35 29.43
N THR A 22 13.05 15.97 30.33
CA THR A 22 12.84 14.97 31.38
C THR A 22 11.94 15.60 32.42
N VAL A 23 10.63 15.58 32.16
CA VAL A 23 9.67 15.58 33.25
C VAL A 23 9.49 14.11 33.61
N PHE A 24 10.30 13.65 34.56
CA PHE A 24 10.00 12.46 35.34
C PHE A 24 8.73 12.76 36.14
N ALA A 25 7.58 12.40 35.58
CA ALA A 25 6.44 12.06 36.38
C ALA A 25 6.63 10.61 36.80
N ASP A 26 6.99 10.41 38.06
CA ASP A 26 6.79 9.16 38.79
C ASP A 26 5.29 8.85 38.79
N SER A 27 4.80 8.27 37.70
CA SER A 27 3.71 7.33 37.76
C SER A 27 4.36 5.97 37.69
N MET A 28 4.27 5.21 38.78
CA MET A 28 4.21 3.75 38.69
C MET A 28 2.97 3.41 37.83
N GLU A 29 3.03 3.66 36.51
CA GLU A 29 2.13 3.03 35.58
C GLU A 29 2.49 1.56 35.66
N SER A 30 1.61 0.80 36.33
CA SER A 30 1.48 -0.64 36.17
C SER A 30 1.85 -0.97 34.73
N GLN A 31 3.05 -1.52 34.53
CA GLN A 31 3.60 -1.86 33.23
C GLN A 31 2.68 -2.92 32.61
N SER A 32 1.65 -2.47 31.89
CA SER A 32 0.52 -3.31 31.56
C SER A 32 0.93 -4.30 30.47
N THR A 33 0.64 -5.57 30.70
CA THR A 33 0.61 -6.57 29.64
C THR A 33 -0.71 -6.46 28.90
N LYS A 34 -0.70 -6.43 27.57
CA LYS A 34 -1.93 -6.40 26.76
C LYS A 34 -2.13 -7.73 26.05
N THR A 35 -3.28 -8.35 26.25
CA THR A 35 -3.73 -9.47 25.42
C THR A 35 -4.39 -8.93 24.17
N LEU A 36 -3.97 -9.41 23.00
CA LEU A 36 -4.49 -9.00 21.69
C LEU A 36 -5.33 -10.13 21.10
N THR A 37 -6.52 -9.78 20.59
CA THR A 37 -7.26 -10.65 19.66
C THR A 37 -6.85 -10.40 18.21
N ILE A 38 -7.29 -11.26 17.29
CA ILE A 38 -7.05 -11.10 15.85
C ILE A 38 -7.68 -9.78 15.36
N GLU A 39 -8.92 -9.49 15.78
CA GLU A 39 -9.64 -8.29 15.36
C GLU A 39 -8.97 -7.00 15.85
N GLU A 40 -8.54 -6.98 17.12
CA GLU A 40 -7.81 -5.84 17.68
C GLU A 40 -6.47 -5.64 16.98
N THR A 41 -5.76 -6.74 16.69
CA THR A 41 -4.51 -6.72 15.94
C THR A 41 -4.69 -6.10 14.57
N VAL A 42 -5.75 -6.48 13.85
CA VAL A 42 -6.08 -5.90 12.54
C VAL A 42 -6.40 -4.41 12.65
N GLN A 43 -7.19 -3.99 13.64
CA GLN A 43 -7.53 -2.57 13.81
C GLN A 43 -6.27 -1.73 14.12
N LEU A 44 -5.40 -2.22 14.99
CA LEU A 44 -4.14 -1.56 15.32
C LEU A 44 -3.19 -1.53 14.12
N ALA A 45 -3.13 -2.60 13.34
CA ALA A 45 -2.34 -2.64 12.12
C ALA A 45 -2.82 -1.59 11.11
N LEU A 46 -4.12 -1.49 10.90
CA LEU A 46 -4.72 -0.51 9.99
C LEU A 46 -4.45 0.95 10.41
N ALA A 47 -4.37 1.21 11.72
CA ALA A 47 -4.10 2.55 12.24
C ALA A 47 -2.62 2.93 12.20
N ASN A 48 -1.71 1.96 12.38
CA ASN A 48 -0.31 2.26 12.68
C ASN A 48 0.67 1.96 11.55
N TYR A 49 0.36 1.03 10.64
CA TYR A 49 1.28 0.63 9.59
C TYR A 49 1.60 1.79 8.65
N ALA A 50 2.89 1.96 8.35
CA ALA A 50 3.39 3.05 7.51
C ALA A 50 2.78 3.04 6.11
N ASN A 51 2.61 1.86 5.52
CA ASN A 51 2.07 1.72 4.16
C ASN A 51 0.67 2.32 4.00
N ILE A 52 -0.20 2.17 5.01
CA ILE A 52 -1.56 2.76 4.95
C ILE A 52 -1.49 4.28 5.02
N LYS A 53 -0.65 4.82 5.91
CA LYS A 53 -0.44 6.28 6.01
C LYS A 53 0.10 6.86 4.70
N LEU A 54 1.04 6.17 4.07
CA LEU A 54 1.56 6.54 2.74
C LEU A 54 0.45 6.55 1.69
N SER A 55 -0.37 5.49 1.62
CA SER A 55 -1.50 5.42 0.67
C SER A 55 -2.56 6.50 0.94
N GLN A 56 -2.85 6.82 2.21
CA GLN A 56 -3.73 7.93 2.58
C GLN A 56 -3.17 9.30 2.12
N TRP A 57 -1.87 9.54 2.28
CA TRP A 57 -1.23 10.76 1.78
C TRP A 57 -1.23 10.83 0.25
N ASN A 58 -1.09 9.70 -0.45
CA ASN A 58 -1.20 9.66 -1.90
C ASN A 58 -2.61 10.06 -2.38
N VAL A 59 -3.66 9.56 -1.71
CA VAL A 59 -5.05 9.99 -1.96
C VAL A 59 -5.21 11.50 -1.73
N ALA A 60 -4.76 12.00 -0.58
CA ALA A 60 -4.85 13.42 -0.26
C ALA A 60 -4.09 14.31 -1.26
N THR A 61 -2.91 13.85 -1.71
CA THR A 61 -2.09 14.55 -2.71
C THR A 61 -2.81 14.60 -4.06
N SER A 62 -3.38 13.48 -4.51
CA SER A 62 -4.13 13.42 -5.76
C SER A 62 -5.39 14.29 -5.72
N ASP A 63 -6.14 14.26 -4.61
CA ASP A 63 -7.30 15.12 -4.38
C ASP A 63 -6.93 16.62 -4.40
N ALA A 64 -5.79 16.98 -3.78
CA ALA A 64 -5.29 18.35 -3.76
C ALA A 64 -4.83 18.82 -5.15
N GLN A 65 -4.10 17.99 -5.90
CA GLN A 65 -3.66 18.30 -7.26
C GLN A 65 -4.84 18.55 -8.20
N TYR A 66 -5.87 17.70 -8.16
CA TYR A 66 -7.08 17.90 -8.93
C TYR A 66 -7.78 19.20 -8.55
N SER A 67 -7.92 19.47 -7.25
CA SER A 67 -8.60 20.67 -6.75
C SER A 67 -7.88 21.95 -7.18
N TYR A 68 -6.54 21.95 -7.13
CA TYR A 68 -5.71 23.06 -7.61
C TYR A 68 -5.91 23.33 -9.10
N VAL A 69 -5.77 22.31 -9.96
CA VAL A 69 -5.91 22.50 -11.42
C VAL A 69 -7.33 22.93 -11.79
N ASN A 70 -8.36 22.40 -11.10
CA ASN A 70 -9.75 22.78 -11.31
C ASN A 70 -10.01 24.25 -10.90
N ALA A 71 -9.38 24.71 -9.82
CA ALA A 71 -9.46 26.11 -9.41
C ALA A 71 -8.79 27.04 -10.44
N GLU A 72 -7.59 26.68 -10.92
CA GLU A 72 -6.88 27.44 -11.96
C GLU A 72 -7.66 27.51 -13.28
N GLN A 73 -8.29 26.40 -13.69
CA GLN A 73 -9.18 26.40 -14.85
C GLN A 73 -10.33 27.40 -14.68
N LYS A 74 -11.05 27.34 -13.56
CA LYS A 74 -12.17 28.25 -13.27
C LYS A 74 -11.73 29.72 -13.19
N ASN A 75 -10.58 29.98 -12.58
CA ASN A 75 -9.99 31.32 -12.52
C ASN A 75 -9.71 31.86 -13.93
N LEU A 76 -9.15 31.01 -14.81
CA LEU A 76 -8.88 31.38 -16.20
C LEU A 76 -10.17 31.58 -17.01
N GLU A 77 -11.20 30.74 -16.82
CA GLU A 77 -12.51 30.88 -17.46
C GLU A 77 -13.11 32.27 -17.20
N GLN A 78 -13.01 32.75 -15.96
CA GLN A 78 -13.54 34.05 -15.52
C GLN A 78 -12.66 35.23 -15.94
N LYS A 79 -11.39 35.02 -16.29
CA LYS A 79 -10.46 36.10 -16.64
C LYS A 79 -10.84 36.76 -17.96
N ASN A 80 -11.10 38.07 -17.93
CA ASN A 80 -11.25 38.86 -19.15
C ASN A 80 -9.85 39.13 -19.75
N VAL A 81 -9.68 38.82 -21.03
CA VAL A 81 -8.42 38.99 -21.77
C VAL A 81 -8.50 40.07 -22.85
N ALA A 82 -9.65 40.76 -22.94
CA ALA A 82 -9.87 41.86 -23.86
C ALA A 82 -9.13 43.12 -23.39
N ILE A 83 -8.38 43.72 -24.31
CA ILE A 83 -7.72 45.01 -24.16
C ILE A 83 -8.57 46.05 -24.88
N THR A 84 -8.80 47.19 -24.23
CA THR A 84 -9.49 48.34 -24.83
C THR A 84 -8.45 49.33 -25.35
N SER A 85 -8.57 49.75 -26.61
CA SER A 85 -7.73 50.80 -27.16
C SER A 85 -8.23 52.19 -26.79
N GLY A 86 -7.30 53.14 -26.63
CA GLY A 86 -7.61 54.56 -26.63
C GLY A 86 -7.80 55.08 -28.06
N THR A 87 -8.78 55.95 -28.28
CA THR A 87 -9.04 56.58 -29.59
C THR A 87 -8.47 57.99 -29.65
N LEU A 88 -7.79 58.33 -30.76
CA LEU A 88 -7.37 59.69 -31.08
C LEU A 88 -8.57 60.56 -31.48
N PRO A 89 -8.56 61.88 -31.20
CA PRO A 89 -9.67 62.78 -31.50
C PRO A 89 -9.86 62.96 -33.02
N VAL A 90 -11.11 62.89 -33.49
CA VAL A 90 -11.49 63.01 -34.92
C VAL A 90 -12.58 64.05 -35.19
N SER A 91 -13.04 64.79 -34.17
CA SER A 91 -14.06 65.82 -34.32
C SER A 91 -13.43 67.21 -34.52
N THR A 92 -13.98 67.99 -35.45
CA THR A 92 -13.53 69.36 -35.71
C THR A 92 -13.66 70.26 -34.48
N GLU A 93 -14.75 70.15 -33.70
CA GLU A 93 -14.93 70.91 -32.46
C GLU A 93 -13.79 70.69 -31.45
N TYR A 94 -13.26 69.47 -31.37
CA TYR A 94 -12.15 69.15 -30.46
C TYR A 94 -10.89 69.93 -30.81
N PHE A 95 -10.56 70.05 -32.09
CA PHE A 95 -9.39 70.81 -32.52
C PHE A 95 -9.63 72.32 -32.40
N MET A 96 -10.81 72.81 -32.82
CA MET A 96 -11.14 74.24 -32.78
C MET A 96 -11.17 74.81 -31.36
N LYS A 97 -11.60 74.03 -30.38
CA LYS A 97 -11.59 74.43 -28.96
C LYS A 97 -10.17 74.64 -28.40
N ASN A 98 -9.16 74.02 -29.01
CA ASN A 98 -7.78 74.07 -28.57
C ASN A 98 -6.92 75.11 -29.31
N ILE A 99 -7.51 75.90 -30.21
CA ILE A 99 -6.83 76.95 -30.95
C ILE A 99 -7.24 78.32 -30.37
N PRO A 100 -6.35 79.00 -29.63
CA PRO A 100 -6.64 80.32 -29.07
C PRO A 100 -6.93 81.34 -30.17
N ASN A 101 -7.91 82.22 -29.96
CA ASN A 101 -8.23 83.35 -30.84
C ASN A 101 -8.57 82.98 -32.31
N TYR A 102 -9.00 81.75 -32.58
CA TYR A 102 -9.38 81.29 -33.93
C TYR A 102 -10.32 82.26 -34.67
N ASN A 103 -11.27 82.88 -33.96
CA ASN A 103 -12.23 83.82 -34.54
C ASN A 103 -11.60 85.16 -34.99
N GLN A 104 -10.42 85.51 -34.49
CA GLN A 104 -9.69 86.76 -34.78
C GLN A 104 -8.70 86.62 -35.95
N LEU A 105 -8.50 85.41 -36.48
CA LEU A 105 -7.63 85.15 -37.63
C LEU A 105 -8.24 85.68 -38.94
N SER A 106 -7.38 86.02 -39.91
CA SER A 106 -7.80 86.37 -41.27
C SER A 106 -8.45 85.18 -41.99
N ASP A 107 -9.23 85.43 -43.04
CA ASP A 107 -9.93 84.35 -43.75
C ASP A 107 -8.98 83.35 -44.41
N GLU A 108 -7.82 83.81 -44.88
CA GLU A 108 -6.76 82.97 -45.45
C GLU A 108 -6.06 82.11 -44.38
N GLU A 109 -5.80 82.66 -43.19
CA GLU A 109 -5.27 81.90 -42.06
C GLU A 109 -6.27 80.87 -41.55
N LYS A 110 -7.56 81.24 -41.45
CA LYS A 110 -8.65 80.30 -41.09
C LYS A 110 -8.75 79.16 -42.11
N ALA A 111 -8.64 79.45 -43.40
CA ALA A 111 -8.67 78.44 -44.45
C ALA A 111 -7.50 77.45 -44.33
N GLY A 112 -6.27 77.94 -44.12
CA GLY A 112 -5.10 77.08 -43.92
C GLY A 112 -5.16 76.26 -42.64
N LEU A 113 -5.72 76.82 -41.56
CA LEU A 113 -5.89 76.13 -40.28
C LEU A 113 -6.96 75.05 -40.35
N ASN A 114 -8.09 75.32 -41.01
CA ASN A 114 -9.13 74.32 -41.26
C ASN A 114 -8.63 73.17 -42.14
N GLN A 115 -7.84 73.48 -43.16
CA GLN A 115 -7.20 72.47 -44.00
C GLN A 115 -6.25 71.59 -43.17
N SER A 116 -5.47 72.19 -42.28
CA SER A 116 -4.57 71.46 -41.37
C SER A 116 -5.34 70.58 -40.37
N ILE A 117 -6.43 71.08 -39.79
CA ILE A 117 -7.33 70.31 -38.91
C ILE A 117 -7.93 69.13 -39.67
N ALA A 118 -8.42 69.35 -40.89
CA ALA A 118 -8.99 68.29 -41.72
C ALA A 118 -7.97 67.20 -42.05
N ILE A 119 -6.73 67.57 -42.36
CA ILE A 119 -5.62 66.61 -42.56
C ILE A 119 -5.35 65.84 -41.26
N GLN A 120 -5.27 66.51 -40.11
CA GLN A 120 -5.04 65.84 -38.83
C GLN A 120 -6.18 64.90 -38.44
N ILE A 121 -7.44 65.26 -38.72
CA ILE A 121 -8.60 64.39 -38.55
C ILE A 121 -8.47 63.14 -39.42
N MET A 122 -8.09 63.29 -40.70
CA MET A 122 -7.86 62.15 -41.61
C MET A 122 -6.74 61.24 -41.11
N ILE A 123 -5.63 61.81 -40.63
CA ILE A 123 -4.52 61.06 -40.02
C ILE A 123 -4.99 60.31 -38.77
N ASN A 124 -5.69 60.98 -37.85
CA ASN A 124 -6.18 60.37 -36.62
C ASN A 124 -7.23 59.29 -36.89
N ALA A 125 -8.10 59.47 -37.89
CA ALA A 125 -9.07 58.46 -38.30
C ALA A 125 -8.36 57.21 -38.87
N SER A 126 -7.33 57.39 -39.71
CA SER A 126 -6.52 56.29 -40.23
C SER A 126 -5.74 55.56 -39.12
N LEU A 127 -5.12 56.31 -38.21
CA LEU A 127 -4.42 55.73 -37.05
C LEU A 127 -5.38 55.00 -36.11
N ASN A 128 -6.59 55.53 -35.88
CA ASN A 128 -7.62 54.83 -35.10
C ASN A 128 -8.04 53.51 -35.75
N GLN A 129 -8.16 53.45 -37.09
CA GLN A 129 -8.43 52.18 -37.79
C GLN A 129 -7.29 51.17 -37.58
N GLN A 130 -6.03 51.61 -37.64
CA GLN A 130 -4.87 50.75 -37.37
C GLN A 130 -4.82 50.29 -35.92
N ILE A 131 -5.06 51.19 -34.96
CA ILE A 131 -5.12 50.88 -33.53
C ILE A 131 -6.22 49.87 -33.25
N SER A 132 -7.42 50.03 -33.83
CA SER A 132 -8.51 49.07 -33.70
C SER A 132 -8.14 47.71 -34.30
N ALA A 133 -7.60 47.66 -35.52
CA ALA A 133 -7.18 46.40 -36.15
C ALA A 133 -6.09 45.68 -35.36
N GLN A 134 -5.12 46.41 -34.79
CA GLN A 134 -4.09 45.85 -33.93
C GLN A 134 -4.66 45.33 -32.62
N THR A 135 -5.62 46.06 -32.02
CA THR A 135 -6.28 45.67 -30.78
C THR A 135 -7.15 44.43 -30.98
N ASP A 136 -7.89 44.35 -32.08
CA ASP A 136 -8.69 43.17 -32.44
C ASP A 136 -7.79 41.94 -32.67
N SER A 137 -6.69 42.10 -33.39
CA SER A 137 -5.69 41.04 -33.59
C SER A 137 -5.10 40.56 -32.25
N GLN A 138 -4.73 41.48 -31.36
CA GLN A 138 -4.22 41.14 -30.03
C GLN A 138 -5.29 40.43 -29.17
N ASN A 139 -6.54 40.87 -29.24
CA ASN A 139 -7.65 40.24 -28.53
C ASN A 139 -7.92 38.82 -29.05
N ILE A 140 -7.88 38.60 -30.37
CA ILE A 140 -7.96 37.26 -30.97
C ILE A 140 -6.82 36.38 -30.46
N TYR A 141 -5.59 36.88 -30.48
CA TYR A 141 -4.42 36.15 -30.00
C TYR A 141 -4.54 35.79 -28.50
N ASN A 142 -4.92 36.75 -27.66
CA ASN A 142 -5.12 36.53 -26.23
C ASN A 142 -6.24 35.49 -25.97
N GLN A 143 -7.32 35.56 -26.74
CA GLN A 143 -8.43 34.62 -26.64
C GLN A 143 -8.03 33.21 -27.10
N GLN A 144 -7.21 33.09 -28.14
CA GLN A 144 -6.66 31.81 -28.60
C GLN A 144 -5.73 31.20 -27.55
N GLN A 145 -4.83 32.00 -26.96
CA GLN A 145 -3.98 31.53 -25.86
C GLN A 145 -4.79 31.04 -24.67
N LYS A 146 -5.78 31.83 -24.22
CA LYS A 146 -6.70 31.43 -23.14
C LYS A 146 -7.39 30.11 -23.47
N THR A 147 -7.91 29.96 -24.69
CA THR A 147 -8.58 28.72 -25.14
C THR A 147 -7.63 27.52 -25.14
N SER A 148 -6.37 27.72 -25.56
CA SER A 148 -5.35 26.66 -25.53
C SER A 148 -5.03 26.23 -24.09
N GLN A 149 -4.85 27.18 -23.18
CA GLN A 149 -4.57 26.89 -21.77
C GLN A 149 -5.75 26.19 -21.08
N LEU A 150 -7.00 26.60 -21.38
CA LEU A 150 -8.19 25.93 -20.89
C LEU A 150 -8.28 24.48 -21.38
N LYS A 151 -7.90 24.22 -22.63
CA LYS A 151 -7.82 22.86 -23.17
C LYS A 151 -6.78 22.02 -22.43
N GLU A 152 -5.59 22.57 -22.20
CA GLU A 152 -4.52 21.89 -21.45
C GLU A 152 -4.96 21.54 -20.03
N PHE A 153 -5.63 22.47 -19.33
CA PHE A 153 -6.20 22.18 -18.01
C PHE A 153 -7.28 21.10 -18.06
N SER A 154 -8.16 21.12 -19.06
CA SER A 154 -9.18 20.09 -19.24
C SER A 154 -8.58 18.70 -19.48
N ASP A 155 -7.56 18.60 -20.34
CA ASP A 155 -6.84 17.36 -20.58
C ASP A 155 -6.12 16.87 -19.31
N LYS A 156 -5.49 17.78 -18.56
CA LYS A 156 -4.84 17.47 -17.28
C LYS A 156 -5.84 17.00 -16.22
N LEU A 157 -7.02 17.61 -16.13
CA LEU A 157 -8.07 17.21 -15.18
C LEU A 157 -8.63 15.82 -15.46
N ARG A 158 -8.71 15.43 -16.72
CA ARG A 158 -9.13 14.08 -17.12
C ARG A 158 -8.16 13.02 -16.61
N SER A 159 -6.86 13.24 -16.76
CA SER A 159 -5.81 12.38 -16.20
C SER A 159 -5.85 12.38 -14.67
N LEU A 160 -5.88 13.55 -14.04
CA LEU A 160 -5.93 13.67 -12.57
C LEU A 160 -7.18 13.01 -11.97
N ASN A 161 -8.32 13.05 -12.65
CA ASN A 161 -9.52 12.35 -12.19
C ASN A 161 -9.31 10.83 -12.13
N THR A 162 -8.59 10.27 -13.10
CA THR A 162 -8.21 8.85 -13.10
C THR A 162 -7.19 8.55 -12.01
N ASP A 163 -6.19 9.40 -11.83
CA ASP A 163 -5.18 9.26 -10.76
C ASP A 163 -5.81 9.23 -9.37
N LYS A 164 -6.89 10.00 -9.13
CA LYS A 164 -7.65 9.94 -7.88
C LYS A 164 -8.32 8.60 -7.66
N VAL A 165 -8.91 8.04 -8.72
CA VAL A 165 -9.56 6.73 -8.67
C VAL A 165 -8.51 5.66 -8.37
N LEU A 166 -7.39 5.67 -9.09
CA LEU A 166 -6.26 4.74 -8.88
C LEU A 166 -5.69 4.86 -7.46
N ALA A 167 -5.46 6.08 -6.95
CA ALA A 167 -4.96 6.28 -5.59
C ALA A 167 -5.91 5.71 -4.51
N ARG A 168 -7.23 5.82 -4.72
CA ARG A 168 -8.23 5.26 -3.80
C ARG A 168 -8.29 3.74 -3.87
N LEU A 169 -8.18 3.16 -5.06
CA LEU A 169 -8.09 1.71 -5.24
C LEU A 169 -6.83 1.16 -4.55
N GLU A 170 -5.69 1.83 -4.71
CA GLU A 170 -4.43 1.45 -4.06
C GLU A 170 -4.52 1.51 -2.53
N LEU A 171 -5.23 2.50 -1.97
CA LEU A 171 -5.52 2.54 -0.53
C LEU A 171 -6.35 1.34 -0.08
N GLN A 172 -7.44 1.01 -0.79
CA GLN A 172 -8.28 -0.14 -0.46
C GLN A 172 -7.53 -1.46 -0.55
N LYS A 173 -6.71 -1.63 -1.59
CA LYS A 173 -5.81 -2.78 -1.77
C LYS A 173 -4.77 -2.85 -0.65
N SER A 174 -4.15 -1.72 -0.30
CA SER A 174 -3.20 -1.62 0.83
C SER A 174 -3.85 -2.05 2.15
N GLU A 175 -5.07 -1.58 2.44
CA GLU A 175 -5.82 -1.98 3.65
C GLU A 175 -6.09 -3.48 3.68
N ALA A 176 -6.52 -4.06 2.55
CA ALA A 176 -6.77 -5.49 2.45
C ALA A 176 -5.49 -6.32 2.66
N LEU A 177 -4.37 -5.90 2.05
CA LEU A 177 -3.07 -6.53 2.22
C LEU A 177 -2.54 -6.44 3.65
N ILE A 178 -2.67 -5.28 4.31
CA ILE A 178 -2.26 -5.12 5.71
C ILE A 178 -3.11 -5.95 6.66
N ARG A 179 -4.44 -6.06 6.41
CA ARG A 179 -5.30 -6.98 7.17
C ARG A 179 -4.76 -8.41 7.10
N TYR A 180 -4.51 -8.91 5.89
CA TYR A 180 -3.96 -10.25 5.69
C TYR A 180 -2.59 -10.41 6.35
N TYR A 181 -1.67 -9.46 6.16
CA TYR A 181 -0.34 -9.50 6.76
C TYR A 181 -0.39 -9.58 8.29
N ALA A 182 -1.23 -8.75 8.93
CA ALA A 182 -1.39 -8.74 10.37
C ALA A 182 -1.94 -10.07 10.90
N ILE A 183 -2.92 -10.66 10.21
CA ILE A 183 -3.49 -11.97 10.57
C ILE A 183 -2.45 -13.08 10.37
N GLN A 184 -1.73 -13.07 9.24
CA GLN A 184 -0.66 -14.03 8.96
C GLN A 184 0.41 -13.97 10.05
N LYS A 185 0.85 -12.77 10.45
CA LYS A 185 1.83 -12.60 11.53
C LYS A 185 1.31 -13.07 12.87
N TYR A 186 0.05 -12.76 13.20
CA TYR A 186 -0.60 -13.26 14.40
C TYR A 186 -0.63 -14.81 14.43
N ALA A 187 -1.01 -15.44 13.32
CA ALA A 187 -1.06 -16.89 13.17
C ALA A 187 0.33 -17.53 13.30
N GLN A 188 1.34 -16.96 12.65
CA GLN A 188 2.74 -17.41 12.73
C GLN A 188 3.25 -17.38 14.19
N LEU A 189 3.02 -16.29 14.91
CA LEU A 189 3.44 -16.15 16.30
C LEU A 189 2.66 -17.09 17.23
N SER A 190 1.37 -17.27 16.99
CA SER A 190 0.53 -18.21 17.75
C SER A 190 0.99 -19.66 17.55
N SER A 191 1.30 -20.05 16.30
CA SER A 191 1.89 -21.33 15.97
C SER A 191 3.25 -21.53 16.64
N GLN A 192 4.13 -20.53 16.58
CA GLN A 192 5.45 -20.60 17.23
C GLN A 192 5.34 -20.76 18.75
N LYS A 193 4.41 -20.05 19.39
CA LYS A 193 4.12 -20.21 20.82
C LYS A 193 3.70 -21.65 21.16
N ALA A 194 2.80 -22.23 20.36
CA ALA A 194 2.40 -23.63 20.53
C ALA A 194 3.57 -24.59 20.29
N ASN A 195 4.41 -24.34 19.28
CA ASN A 195 5.60 -25.14 19.00
C ASN A 195 6.60 -25.14 20.16
N ILE A 196 6.79 -24.00 20.84
CA ILE A 196 7.60 -23.90 22.05
C ILE A 196 7.04 -24.77 23.19
N GLU A 197 5.72 -24.89 23.32
CA GLU A 197 5.13 -25.80 24.32
C GLU A 197 5.39 -27.27 23.97
N PHE A 198 5.32 -27.64 22.68
CA PHE A 198 5.74 -28.97 22.23
C PHE A 198 7.24 -29.22 22.46
N ASP A 199 8.10 -28.22 22.24
CA ASP A 199 9.55 -28.34 22.50
C ASP A 199 9.86 -28.54 23.98
N LYS A 200 9.08 -27.91 24.87
CA LYS A 200 9.19 -28.13 26.32
C LYS A 200 8.84 -29.56 26.69
N GLN A 201 7.76 -30.11 26.12
CA GLN A 201 7.35 -31.50 26.35
C GLN A 201 8.40 -32.49 25.83
N GLU A 202 8.92 -32.26 24.62
CA GLU A 202 9.99 -33.07 24.03
C GLU A 202 11.30 -32.98 24.83
N ASN A 203 11.68 -31.79 25.31
CA ASN A 203 12.84 -31.63 26.19
C ASN A 203 12.66 -32.39 27.51
N GLN A 204 11.47 -32.32 28.11
CA GLN A 204 11.17 -33.07 29.33
C GLN A 204 11.30 -34.59 29.12
N TYR A 205 10.82 -35.10 27.98
CA TYR A 205 11.02 -36.50 27.59
C TYR A 205 12.51 -36.87 27.55
N TRP A 206 13.34 -36.06 26.88
CA TRP A 206 14.77 -36.34 26.76
C TRP A 206 15.50 -36.26 28.11
N ILE A 207 15.09 -35.36 29.01
CA ILE A 207 15.62 -35.28 30.37
C ILE A 207 15.37 -36.60 31.11
N THR A 208 14.14 -37.11 31.07
CA THR A 208 13.79 -38.41 31.68
C THR A 208 14.64 -39.54 31.10
N GLN A 209 14.82 -39.59 29.77
CA GLN A 209 15.66 -40.61 29.12
C GLN A 209 17.14 -40.53 29.54
N ALA A 210 17.67 -39.33 29.77
CA ALA A 210 19.04 -39.15 30.25
C ALA A 210 19.20 -39.56 31.73
N ASP A 211 18.19 -39.29 32.56
CA ASP A 211 18.16 -39.73 33.96
C ASP A 211 18.11 -41.27 34.06
N ASP A 212 17.29 -41.92 33.24
CA ASP A 212 17.22 -43.38 33.15
C ASP A 212 18.56 -43.98 32.68
N ALA A 213 19.17 -43.39 31.65
CA ALA A 213 20.49 -43.79 31.17
C ALA A 213 21.56 -43.66 32.27
N LEU A 214 21.50 -42.60 33.10
CA LEU A 214 22.40 -42.41 34.22
C LEU A 214 22.23 -43.49 35.29
N ILE A 215 20.99 -43.85 35.62
CA ILE A 215 20.69 -44.94 36.57
C ILE A 215 21.24 -46.27 36.05
N LEU A 216 20.95 -46.62 34.79
CA LEU A 216 21.43 -47.87 34.19
C LEU A 216 22.95 -47.93 34.08
N PHE A 217 23.61 -46.80 33.80
CA PHE A 217 25.07 -46.70 33.82
C PHE A 217 25.64 -46.95 35.22
N ARG A 218 25.03 -46.37 36.27
CA ARG A 218 25.45 -46.59 37.67
C ARG A 218 25.32 -48.06 38.11
N HIS A 219 24.35 -48.77 37.54
CA HIS A 219 24.17 -50.21 37.76
C HIS A 219 25.03 -51.09 36.85
N GLY A 220 25.87 -50.51 35.98
CA GLY A 220 26.76 -51.25 35.07
C GLY A 220 26.06 -51.91 33.88
N VAL A 221 24.81 -51.54 33.61
CA VAL A 221 23.98 -52.12 32.54
C VAL A 221 24.12 -51.35 31.23
N LEU A 222 24.48 -50.06 31.30
CA LEU A 222 24.63 -49.18 30.14
C LEU A 222 26.10 -48.79 29.91
N SER A 223 26.50 -48.58 28.65
CA SER A 223 27.82 -48.06 28.32
C SER A 223 27.96 -46.56 28.61
N ARG A 224 29.19 -46.09 28.88
CA ARG A 224 29.49 -44.66 29.02
C ARG A 224 29.11 -43.86 27.76
N LYS A 225 29.32 -44.43 26.58
CA LYS A 225 28.97 -43.79 25.31
C LYS A 225 27.47 -43.52 25.20
N SER A 226 26.64 -44.51 25.59
CA SER A 226 25.18 -44.37 25.57
C SER A 226 24.68 -43.28 26.53
N LEU A 227 25.31 -43.13 27.70
CA LEU A 227 25.03 -42.03 28.63
C LEU A 227 25.44 -40.67 28.04
N GLU A 228 26.60 -40.59 27.41
CA GLU A 228 27.08 -39.38 26.73
C GLU A 228 26.13 -38.98 25.59
N ASP A 229 25.65 -39.95 24.80
CA ASP A 229 24.69 -39.72 23.71
C ASP A 229 23.36 -39.16 24.24
N ALA A 230 22.79 -39.75 25.30
CA ALA A 230 21.56 -39.26 25.94
C ALA A 230 21.72 -37.84 26.51
N THR A 231 22.84 -37.58 27.20
CA THR A 231 23.16 -36.26 27.76
C THR A 231 23.34 -35.21 26.66
N ASN A 232 23.98 -35.59 25.54
CA ASN A 232 24.15 -34.71 24.39
C ASN A 232 22.81 -34.38 23.72
N LYS A 233 21.86 -35.33 23.66
CA LYS A 233 20.50 -35.08 23.15
C LYS A 233 19.73 -34.06 23.99
N VAL A 234 19.78 -34.16 25.32
CA VAL A 234 19.20 -33.14 26.21
C VAL A 234 19.81 -31.76 25.94
N ARG A 235 21.14 -31.68 25.82
CA ARG A 235 21.82 -30.41 25.54
C ARG A 235 21.38 -29.80 24.20
N GLN A 236 21.25 -30.63 23.16
CA GLN A 236 20.77 -30.20 21.84
C GLN A 236 19.33 -29.68 21.93
N GLN A 237 18.42 -30.42 22.56
CA GLN A 237 17.02 -30.01 22.65
C GLN A 237 16.84 -28.74 23.48
N LYS A 238 17.59 -28.59 24.57
CA LYS A 238 17.60 -27.37 25.37
C LYS A 238 18.06 -26.16 24.57
N ALA A 239 19.11 -26.31 23.76
CA ALA A 239 19.61 -25.22 22.91
C ALA A 239 18.59 -24.82 21.82
N ILE A 240 17.86 -25.78 21.24
CA ILE A 240 16.77 -25.52 20.28
C ILE A 240 15.64 -24.73 20.97
N LEU A 241 15.19 -25.18 22.14
CA LEU A 241 14.14 -24.51 22.91
C LEU A 241 14.53 -23.06 23.27
N GLU A 242 15.75 -22.84 23.78
CA GLU A 242 16.24 -21.50 24.13
C GLU A 242 16.31 -20.59 22.89
N ARG A 243 16.78 -21.12 21.76
CA ARG A 243 16.80 -20.40 20.48
C ARG A 243 15.39 -20.00 20.05
N ASP A 244 14.44 -20.92 20.08
CA ASP A 244 13.10 -20.69 19.57
C ASP A 244 12.30 -19.73 20.47
N GLN A 245 12.53 -19.77 21.79
CA GLN A 245 12.03 -18.78 22.75
C GLN A 245 12.59 -17.37 22.47
N ASN A 246 13.89 -17.26 22.20
CA ASN A 246 14.52 -15.97 21.90
C ASN A 246 14.00 -15.39 20.57
N ILE A 247 13.85 -16.22 19.53
CA ILE A 247 13.25 -15.81 18.25
C ILE A 247 11.82 -15.34 18.48
N TYR A 248 11.00 -16.11 19.20
CA TYR A 248 9.62 -15.75 19.50
C TYR A 248 9.53 -14.39 20.20
N LYS A 249 10.34 -14.18 21.24
CA LYS A 249 10.39 -12.90 21.96
C LYS A 249 10.77 -11.74 21.04
N SER A 250 11.81 -11.91 20.22
CA SER A 250 12.23 -10.87 19.27
C SER A 250 11.15 -10.55 18.24
N GLN A 251 10.47 -11.56 17.68
CA GLN A 251 9.39 -11.31 16.73
C GLN A 251 8.17 -10.67 17.41
N MET A 252 7.93 -10.99 18.68
CA MET A 252 6.86 -10.39 19.45
C MET A 252 7.13 -8.89 19.72
N ASP A 253 8.37 -8.55 20.07
CA ASP A 253 8.80 -7.16 20.23
C ASP A 253 8.70 -6.37 18.90
N MET A 254 9.06 -6.97 17.78
CA MET A 254 8.89 -6.35 16.46
C MET A 254 7.40 -6.12 16.14
N PHE A 255 6.55 -7.13 16.33
CA PHE A 255 5.13 -7.01 16.05
C PHE A 255 4.45 -5.95 16.94
N LYS A 256 4.86 -5.86 18.20
CA LYS A 256 4.43 -4.79 19.12
C LYS A 256 4.75 -3.39 18.59
N LEU A 257 5.95 -3.20 18.04
CA LEU A 257 6.35 -1.91 17.44
C LEU A 257 5.54 -1.61 16.18
N GLU A 258 5.33 -2.60 15.31
CA GLU A 258 4.52 -2.45 14.09
C GLU A 258 3.06 -2.07 14.40
N LEU A 259 2.49 -2.60 15.48
CA LEU A 259 1.14 -2.28 15.96
C LEU A 259 1.05 -0.95 16.73
N GLY A 260 2.16 -0.24 16.92
CA GLY A 260 2.18 1.04 17.66
C GLY A 260 1.99 0.89 19.18
N LEU A 261 2.29 -0.28 19.75
CA LEU A 261 2.09 -0.59 21.17
C LEU A 261 3.36 -0.37 22.01
N SER A 262 4.18 0.63 21.68
CA SER A 262 5.48 0.89 22.33
C SER A 262 5.38 1.23 23.82
N SER A 263 4.23 1.74 24.27
CA SER A 263 3.97 2.08 25.68
C SER A 263 3.71 0.85 26.57
N TYR A 264 3.32 -0.29 26.01
CA TYR A 264 3.10 -1.51 26.79
C TYR A 264 4.44 -2.15 27.14
N LYS A 265 4.52 -2.92 28.22
CA LYS A 265 5.75 -3.68 28.53
C LYS A 265 5.82 -4.93 27.65
N ASP A 266 4.80 -5.75 27.74
CA ASP A 266 4.68 -7.01 27.03
C ASP A 266 3.32 -7.11 26.32
N ILE A 267 3.26 -7.89 25.25
CA ILE A 267 2.00 -8.26 24.60
C ILE A 267 1.85 -9.77 24.54
N THR A 268 0.62 -10.23 24.70
CA THR A 268 0.26 -11.65 24.64
C THR A 268 -0.82 -11.85 23.60
N LEU A 269 -0.78 -12.97 22.88
CA LEU A 269 -1.80 -13.31 21.89
C LEU A 269 -2.87 -14.19 22.54
N ALA A 270 -4.13 -13.86 22.30
CA ALA A 270 -5.26 -14.75 22.63
C ALA A 270 -5.19 -16.02 21.78
N GLU A 271 -5.84 -17.09 22.24
CA GLU A 271 -5.90 -18.33 21.46
C GLU A 271 -6.66 -18.11 20.14
N ALA A 272 -6.02 -18.47 19.02
CA ALA A 272 -6.64 -18.37 17.70
C ALA A 272 -7.65 -19.51 17.53
N LYS A 273 -8.86 -19.18 17.08
CA LYS A 273 -9.84 -20.20 16.66
C LYS A 273 -9.45 -20.75 15.29
N THR A 274 -8.63 -21.79 15.26
CA THR A 274 -8.21 -22.46 14.02
C THR A 274 -9.09 -23.68 13.72
N GLU A 275 -9.51 -23.84 12.47
CA GLU A 275 -10.29 -24.99 12.02
C GLU A 275 -9.41 -26.03 11.30
N TYR A 276 -9.92 -27.26 11.22
CA TYR A 276 -9.30 -28.32 10.41
C TYR A 276 -9.57 -28.13 8.91
N PRO A 277 -8.66 -28.55 8.03
CA PRO A 277 -8.85 -28.53 6.58
C PRO A 277 -10.13 -29.24 6.13
N LYS A 278 -10.91 -28.58 5.26
CA LYS A 278 -12.15 -29.12 4.66
C LYS A 278 -12.16 -28.87 3.15
N THR A 279 -12.76 -29.78 2.37
CA THR A 279 -12.88 -29.69 0.90
C THR A 279 -13.90 -28.65 0.43
N GLU A 280 -14.94 -28.39 1.22
CA GLU A 280 -16.06 -27.50 0.85
C GLU A 280 -15.72 -26.00 0.99
N ALA A 281 -14.58 -25.67 1.60
CA ALA A 281 -14.20 -24.31 1.96
C ALA A 281 -13.95 -23.37 0.75
N LEU A 282 -13.82 -23.90 -0.46
CA LEU A 282 -13.60 -23.12 -1.69
C LEU A 282 -14.81 -23.07 -2.64
N SER A 283 -16.02 -23.36 -2.15
CA SER A 283 -17.25 -23.16 -2.93
C SER A 283 -17.52 -21.67 -3.25
N THR A 284 -16.84 -20.75 -2.57
CA THR A 284 -16.96 -19.30 -2.78
C THR A 284 -16.41 -18.88 -4.14
N ILE A 285 -17.26 -18.29 -4.98
CA ILE A 285 -16.86 -17.74 -6.28
C ILE A 285 -16.16 -16.39 -6.04
N VAL A 286 -14.93 -16.23 -6.52
CA VAL A 286 -14.28 -14.92 -6.58
C VAL A 286 -14.98 -14.10 -7.65
N ASP A 287 -15.51 -12.96 -7.24
CA ASP A 287 -16.05 -11.98 -8.17
C ASP A 287 -14.89 -11.22 -8.82
N MET A 288 -14.50 -11.68 -10.02
CA MET A 288 -13.43 -11.07 -10.78
C MET A 288 -13.74 -9.60 -11.13
N ASP A 289 -15.01 -9.25 -11.36
CA ASP A 289 -15.40 -7.87 -11.69
C ASP A 289 -15.15 -6.90 -10.52
N ASN A 290 -15.09 -7.43 -9.29
CA ASN A 290 -14.79 -6.65 -8.10
C ASN A 290 -13.31 -6.58 -7.73
N ASN A 291 -12.43 -7.26 -8.49
CA ASN A 291 -10.99 -7.27 -8.27
C ASN A 291 -10.34 -5.88 -8.44
N PHE A 292 -9.43 -5.51 -7.54
CA PHE A 292 -8.77 -4.20 -7.59
C PHE A 292 -7.88 -4.04 -8.82
N ASP A 293 -7.15 -5.08 -9.23
CA ASP A 293 -6.27 -5.02 -10.39
C ASP A 293 -7.09 -4.82 -11.68
N LEU A 294 -8.24 -5.50 -11.81
CA LEU A 294 -9.13 -5.29 -12.96
C LEU A 294 -9.80 -3.91 -12.94
N LYS A 295 -10.15 -3.39 -11.76
CA LYS A 295 -10.67 -2.02 -11.61
C LYS A 295 -9.63 -0.96 -11.96
N GLU A 296 -8.36 -1.19 -11.65
CA GLU A 296 -7.26 -0.31 -12.08
C GLU A 296 -7.14 -0.29 -13.61
N GLU A 297 -7.19 -1.46 -14.24
CA GLU A 297 -7.17 -1.56 -15.71
C GLU A 297 -8.41 -0.91 -16.33
N ASP A 298 -9.60 -1.07 -15.75
CA ASP A 298 -10.82 -0.39 -16.20
C ASP A 298 -10.73 1.14 -16.12
N ALA A 299 -10.12 1.67 -15.05
CA ALA A 299 -9.87 3.10 -14.92
C ALA A 299 -8.89 3.60 -16.01
N LYS A 300 -7.83 2.84 -16.30
CA LYS A 300 -6.87 3.15 -17.39
C LYS A 300 -7.52 3.07 -18.77
N ILE A 301 -8.38 2.07 -19.02
CA ILE A 301 -9.16 1.94 -20.26
C ILE A 301 -10.10 3.15 -20.42
N ALA A 302 -10.79 3.55 -19.35
CA ALA A 302 -11.69 4.70 -19.36
C ALA A 302 -10.93 6.00 -19.71
N LEU A 303 -9.75 6.21 -19.13
CA LEU A 303 -8.87 7.34 -19.46
C LEU A 303 -8.43 7.30 -20.93
N ALA A 304 -7.94 6.15 -21.40
CA ALA A 304 -7.48 5.98 -22.77
C ALA A 304 -8.60 6.25 -23.79
N LYS A 305 -9.80 5.73 -23.52
CA LYS A 305 -11.00 5.98 -24.32
C LYS A 305 -11.40 7.46 -24.30
N SER A 306 -11.41 8.09 -23.12
CA SER A 306 -11.75 9.50 -23.00
C SER A 306 -10.74 10.41 -23.73
N ASN A 307 -9.46 10.06 -23.75
CA ASN A 307 -8.44 10.74 -24.56
C ASN A 307 -8.65 10.54 -26.06
N TYR A 308 -9.02 9.33 -26.49
CA TYR A 308 -9.38 9.06 -27.88
C TYR A 308 -10.59 9.87 -28.34
N ASP A 309 -11.66 9.90 -27.52
CA ASP A 309 -12.90 10.60 -27.83
C ASP A 309 -12.74 12.14 -27.84
N ALA A 310 -11.81 12.68 -27.04
CA ALA A 310 -11.53 14.11 -26.98
C ALA A 310 -10.75 14.66 -28.20
N VAL A 311 -10.15 13.80 -29.02
CA VAL A 311 -9.37 14.22 -30.19
C VAL A 311 -10.27 14.40 -31.41
N THR A 312 -10.16 15.57 -32.05
CA THR A 312 -10.90 15.91 -33.26
C THR A 312 -10.47 15.04 -34.44
N ALA A 313 -11.42 14.72 -35.34
CA ALA A 313 -11.14 13.92 -36.54
C ALA A 313 -10.10 14.57 -37.48
N SER A 314 -9.90 15.89 -37.38
CA SER A 314 -8.90 16.65 -38.12
C SER A 314 -7.45 16.39 -37.69
N ASN A 315 -7.22 15.67 -36.59
CA ASN A 315 -5.88 15.30 -36.11
C ASN A 315 -5.73 13.76 -36.15
N SER A 316 -5.56 13.23 -37.36
CA SER A 316 -5.54 11.79 -37.66
C SER A 316 -4.45 11.01 -36.93
N GLU A 317 -3.25 11.59 -36.81
CA GLU A 317 -2.08 10.99 -36.20
C GLU A 317 -2.29 10.83 -34.70
N LEU A 318 -2.76 11.88 -34.02
CA LEU A 318 -3.03 11.84 -32.59
C LEU A 318 -4.20 10.91 -32.26
N LYS A 319 -5.23 10.87 -33.12
CA LYS A 319 -6.36 9.95 -32.95
C LYS A 319 -5.93 8.49 -33.11
N SER A 320 -5.05 8.21 -34.07
CA SER A 320 -4.48 6.87 -34.27
C SER A 320 -3.62 6.44 -33.08
N TYR A 321 -2.79 7.35 -32.56
CA TYR A 321 -1.99 7.12 -31.34
C TYR A 321 -2.86 6.72 -30.15
N TYR A 322 -3.92 7.48 -29.83
CA TYR A 322 -4.80 7.13 -28.71
C TYR A 322 -5.63 5.86 -28.96
N SER A 323 -5.97 5.54 -30.21
CA SER A 323 -6.61 4.27 -30.56
C SER A 323 -5.72 3.08 -30.21
N VAL A 324 -4.41 3.16 -30.48
CA VAL A 324 -3.44 2.10 -30.13
C VAL A 324 -3.34 1.96 -28.61
N ILE A 325 -3.25 3.07 -27.87
CA ILE A 325 -3.21 3.04 -26.39
C ILE A 325 -4.46 2.39 -25.84
N TRP A 326 -5.65 2.78 -26.31
CA TRP A 326 -6.90 2.21 -25.83
C TRP A 326 -6.98 0.70 -26.07
N SER A 327 -6.65 0.24 -27.28
CA SER A 327 -6.58 -1.20 -27.59
C SER A 327 -5.55 -1.93 -26.74
N SER A 328 -4.39 -1.32 -26.48
CA SER A 328 -3.35 -1.89 -25.62
C SER A 328 -3.83 -2.09 -24.18
N GLN A 329 -4.56 -1.12 -23.61
CA GLN A 329 -5.08 -1.24 -22.24
C GLN A 329 -6.16 -2.34 -22.14
N ILE A 330 -6.99 -2.52 -23.18
CA ILE A 330 -7.92 -3.65 -23.25
C ILE A 330 -7.15 -4.98 -23.27
N GLY A 331 -6.07 -5.06 -24.06
CA GLY A 331 -5.20 -6.23 -24.09
C GLY A 331 -4.56 -6.53 -22.73
N HIS A 332 -4.11 -5.50 -22.01
CA HIS A 332 -3.56 -5.63 -20.67
C HIS A 332 -4.59 -6.19 -19.68
N LYS A 333 -5.83 -5.66 -19.69
CA LYS A 333 -6.92 -6.20 -18.86
C LYS A 333 -7.14 -7.69 -19.08
N ASN A 334 -7.16 -8.15 -20.34
CA ASN A 334 -7.34 -9.57 -20.64
C ASN A 334 -6.20 -10.45 -20.10
N ILE A 335 -4.95 -9.97 -20.18
CA ILE A 335 -3.79 -10.68 -19.62
C ILE A 335 -3.89 -10.76 -18.09
N VAL A 336 -4.23 -9.64 -17.44
CA VAL A 336 -4.42 -9.60 -15.98
C VAL A 336 -5.54 -10.57 -15.58
N GLN A 337 -6.67 -10.56 -16.28
CA GLN A 337 -7.77 -11.48 -16.03
C GLN A 337 -7.33 -12.95 -16.13
N GLN A 338 -6.61 -13.32 -17.19
CA GLN A 338 -6.10 -14.69 -17.35
C GLN A 338 -5.18 -15.08 -16.18
N GLN A 339 -4.26 -14.20 -15.77
CA GLN A 339 -3.37 -14.45 -14.64
C GLN A 339 -4.14 -14.63 -13.32
N LEU A 340 -5.20 -13.85 -13.11
CA LEU A 340 -6.08 -13.96 -11.93
C LEU A 340 -6.85 -15.31 -11.92
N GLU A 341 -7.35 -15.75 -13.08
CA GLU A 341 -8.01 -17.04 -13.24
C GLU A 341 -7.06 -18.22 -12.96
N GLU A 342 -5.83 -18.16 -13.48
CA GLU A 342 -4.79 -19.17 -13.22
C GLU A 342 -4.42 -19.25 -11.73
N LYS A 343 -4.22 -18.10 -11.07
CA LYS A 343 -3.96 -18.06 -9.61
C LYS A 343 -5.11 -18.64 -8.79
N TRP A 344 -6.35 -18.31 -9.16
CA TRP A 344 -7.54 -18.85 -8.49
C TRP A 344 -7.65 -20.37 -8.64
N ALA A 345 -7.35 -20.91 -9.83
CA ALA A 345 -7.26 -22.35 -10.03
C ALA A 345 -6.16 -22.99 -9.15
N GLY A 346 -5.04 -22.29 -8.98
CA GLY A 346 -3.96 -22.66 -8.06
C GLY A 346 -4.43 -22.82 -6.61
N TYR A 347 -5.26 -21.91 -6.09
CA TYR A 347 -5.77 -22.00 -4.72
C TYR A 347 -6.67 -23.22 -4.52
N LYS A 348 -7.43 -23.64 -5.55
CA LYS A 348 -8.21 -24.90 -5.50
C LYS A 348 -7.33 -26.13 -5.36
N SER A 349 -6.19 -26.16 -6.05
CA SER A 349 -5.21 -27.23 -5.89
C SER A 349 -4.58 -27.20 -4.48
N GLU A 350 -4.18 -26.02 -4.01
CA GLU A 350 -3.55 -25.82 -2.70
C GLU A 350 -4.48 -26.28 -1.55
N ALA A 351 -5.78 -25.96 -1.60
CA ALA A 351 -6.74 -26.47 -0.61
C ALA A 351 -6.88 -28.00 -0.62
N LYS A 352 -6.86 -28.61 -1.81
CA LYS A 352 -6.90 -30.08 -1.91
C LYS A 352 -5.65 -30.70 -1.28
N GLU A 353 -4.49 -30.10 -1.45
CA GLU A 353 -3.25 -30.54 -0.80
C GLU A 353 -3.34 -30.43 0.73
N PHE A 354 -3.86 -29.32 1.27
CA PHE A 354 -4.10 -29.17 2.71
C PHE A 354 -5.01 -30.27 3.25
N TYR A 355 -6.09 -30.57 2.54
CA TYR A 355 -7.03 -31.63 2.93
C TYR A 355 -6.40 -33.03 2.87
N THR A 356 -5.66 -33.35 1.81
CA THR A 356 -4.96 -34.64 1.71
C THR A 356 -3.91 -34.81 2.81
N LYS A 357 -3.13 -33.76 3.11
CA LYS A 357 -2.18 -33.77 4.24
C LYS A 357 -2.89 -34.01 5.56
N TYR A 358 -4.03 -33.35 5.78
CA TYR A 358 -4.83 -33.55 6.98
C TYR A 358 -5.27 -35.00 7.14
N LEU A 359 -5.81 -35.62 6.08
CA LEU A 359 -6.25 -37.02 6.12
C LEU A 359 -5.11 -37.99 6.47
N HIS A 360 -3.90 -37.76 5.94
CA HIS A 360 -2.75 -38.61 6.26
C HIS A 360 -2.34 -38.45 7.74
N LEU A 361 -2.26 -37.21 8.25
CA LEU A 361 -1.95 -36.96 9.66
C LEU A 361 -3.04 -37.51 10.61
N GLU A 362 -4.31 -37.44 10.21
CA GLU A 362 -5.42 -38.00 10.97
C GLU A 362 -5.36 -39.53 11.02
N GLU A 363 -5.03 -40.18 9.91
CA GLU A 363 -4.81 -41.63 9.86
C GLU A 363 -3.63 -42.05 10.74
N ASP A 364 -2.47 -41.38 10.62
CA ASP A 364 -1.30 -41.62 11.46
C ASP A 364 -1.63 -41.41 12.95
N TYR A 365 -2.49 -40.44 13.26
CA TYR A 365 -2.90 -40.14 14.63
C TYR A 365 -3.73 -41.28 15.21
N ILE A 366 -4.73 -41.76 14.46
CA ILE A 366 -5.57 -42.88 14.88
C ILE A 366 -4.72 -44.15 15.07
N GLN A 367 -3.83 -44.46 14.13
CA GLN A 367 -2.95 -45.62 14.22
C GLN A 367 -2.00 -45.54 15.43
N LEU A 368 -1.44 -44.35 15.69
CA LEU A 368 -0.52 -44.16 16.81
C LEU A 368 -1.23 -44.22 18.17
N ILE A 369 -2.46 -43.70 18.27
CA ILE A 369 -3.28 -43.85 19.48
C ILE A 369 -3.56 -45.32 19.77
N GLN A 370 -3.95 -46.10 18.76
CA GLN A 370 -4.15 -47.55 18.91
C GLN A 370 -2.87 -48.27 19.34
N SER A 371 -1.74 -47.96 18.69
CA SER A 371 -0.42 -48.50 19.06
C SER A 371 -0.04 -48.16 20.51
N LEU A 372 -0.37 -46.95 20.98
CA LEU A 372 -0.12 -46.54 22.36
C LEU A 372 -1.00 -47.30 23.37
N GLU A 373 -2.27 -47.56 23.04
CA GLU A 373 -3.17 -48.37 23.86
C GLU A 373 -2.72 -49.84 23.95
N ASP A 374 -2.31 -50.42 22.82
CA ASP A 374 -1.74 -51.77 22.76
C ASP A 374 -0.45 -51.85 23.58
N SER A 375 0.44 -50.86 23.44
CA SER A 375 1.69 -50.79 24.20
C SER A 375 1.42 -50.72 25.70
N LYS A 376 0.47 -49.87 26.15
CA LYS A 376 0.05 -49.82 27.56
C LYS A 376 -0.46 -51.17 28.07
N THR A 377 -1.22 -51.90 27.25
CA THR A 377 -1.73 -53.23 27.58
C THR A 377 -0.61 -54.26 27.71
N LEU A 378 0.34 -54.27 26.77
CA LEU A 378 1.49 -55.19 26.78
C LEU A 378 2.44 -54.90 27.94
N TYR A 379 2.64 -53.62 28.29
CA TYR A 379 3.43 -53.23 29.44
C TYR A 379 2.80 -53.70 30.76
N GLY A 380 1.47 -53.57 30.90
CA GLY A 380 0.74 -54.11 32.05
C GLY A 380 0.86 -55.63 32.20
N LYS A 381 1.22 -56.34 31.12
CA LYS A 381 1.51 -57.78 31.10
C LYS A 381 3.01 -58.12 31.21
N GLY A 382 3.88 -57.11 31.32
CA GLY A 382 5.34 -57.28 31.38
C GLY A 382 5.99 -57.72 30.07
N LEU A 383 5.30 -57.57 28.93
CA LEU A 383 5.77 -58.04 27.62
C LEU A 383 6.60 -57.00 26.85
N ILE A 384 6.50 -55.73 27.24
CA ILE A 384 7.29 -54.63 26.68
C ILE A 384 7.84 -53.73 27.78
N THR A 385 8.77 -52.85 27.42
CA THR A 385 9.39 -51.89 28.35
C THR A 385 8.64 -50.57 28.40
N LEU A 386 8.82 -49.81 29.50
CA LEU A 386 8.27 -48.45 29.62
C LEU A 386 8.82 -47.51 28.52
N SER A 387 10.08 -47.70 28.12
CA SER A 387 10.73 -46.92 27.05
C SER A 387 9.99 -47.02 25.71
N GLU A 388 9.34 -48.16 25.40
CA GLU A 388 8.52 -48.31 24.20
C GLU A 388 7.23 -47.48 24.27
N ILE A 389 6.62 -47.36 25.46
CA ILE A 389 5.48 -46.46 25.68
C ILE A 389 5.92 -45.00 25.51
N ASP A 390 7.02 -44.62 26.14
CA ASP A 390 7.50 -43.23 26.09
C ASP A 390 7.87 -42.81 24.67
N LYS A 391 8.41 -43.73 23.86
CA LYS A 391 8.66 -43.50 22.43
C LYS A 391 7.37 -43.21 21.66
N ASN A 392 6.31 -43.98 21.89
CA ASN A 392 5.01 -43.75 21.24
C ASN A 392 4.39 -42.42 21.71
N GLN A 393 4.58 -42.03 22.97
CA GLN A 393 4.16 -40.72 23.48
C GLN A 393 4.93 -39.57 22.81
N LEU A 394 6.24 -39.71 22.60
CA LEU A 394 7.02 -38.72 21.86
C LEU A 394 6.52 -38.57 20.41
N GLN A 395 6.27 -39.69 19.73
CA GLN A 395 5.69 -39.66 18.37
C GLN A 395 4.33 -38.94 18.36
N LEU A 396 3.52 -39.12 19.41
CA LEU A 396 2.22 -38.46 19.52
C LEU A 396 2.37 -36.95 19.73
N ILE A 397 3.36 -36.51 20.51
CA ILE A 397 3.71 -35.09 20.67
C ILE A 397 4.12 -34.49 19.31
N GLN A 398 4.99 -35.17 18.57
CA GLN A 398 5.46 -34.73 17.25
C GLN A 398 4.32 -34.65 16.24
N LEU A 399 3.42 -35.64 16.23
CA LEU A 399 2.27 -35.64 15.34
C LEU A 399 1.25 -34.55 15.69
N ASN A 400 0.98 -34.31 16.98
CA ASN A 400 0.13 -33.20 17.41
C ASN A 400 0.71 -31.84 17.00
N ARG A 401 2.04 -31.68 17.04
CA ARG A 401 2.73 -30.50 16.51
C ARG A 401 2.46 -30.34 15.02
N GLU A 402 2.61 -31.39 14.22
CA GLU A 402 2.35 -31.34 12.78
C GLU A 402 0.89 -30.99 12.46
N MET A 403 -0.07 -31.62 13.15
CA MET A 403 -1.49 -31.28 13.02
C MET A 403 -1.77 -29.82 13.40
N ASN A 404 -1.14 -29.30 14.46
CA ASN A 404 -1.30 -27.92 14.89
C ASN A 404 -0.70 -26.94 13.86
N ASN A 405 0.48 -27.23 13.32
CA ASN A 405 1.07 -26.43 12.24
C ASN A 405 0.17 -26.40 11.01
N LEU A 406 -0.37 -27.56 10.61
CA LEU A 406 -1.29 -27.66 9.48
C LEU A 406 -2.55 -26.81 9.68
N LYS A 407 -3.10 -26.73 10.90
CA LYS A 407 -4.23 -25.85 11.22
C LYS A 407 -3.90 -24.37 11.03
N PHE A 408 -2.73 -23.92 11.50
CA PHE A 408 -2.31 -22.52 11.34
C PHE A 408 -2.00 -22.16 9.89
N ASP A 409 -1.38 -23.09 9.15
CA ASP A 409 -1.11 -22.92 7.72
C ASP A 409 -2.42 -22.87 6.92
N TYR A 410 -3.37 -23.75 7.23
CA TYR A 410 -4.69 -23.75 6.61
C TYR A 410 -5.49 -22.49 6.96
N PHE A 411 -5.45 -22.04 8.22
CA PHE A 411 -6.07 -20.78 8.62
C PHE A 411 -5.51 -19.59 7.83
N THR A 412 -4.18 -19.51 7.68
CA THR A 412 -3.52 -18.47 6.87
C THR A 412 -3.93 -18.58 5.40
N PHE A 413 -4.04 -19.80 4.87
CA PHE A 413 -4.54 -20.05 3.52
C PHE A 413 -5.99 -19.60 3.33
N LEU A 414 -6.88 -19.85 4.29
CA LEU A 414 -8.26 -19.35 4.24
C LEU A 414 -8.31 -17.82 4.22
N GLU A 415 -7.44 -17.16 4.98
CA GLU A 415 -7.35 -15.69 4.94
C GLU A 415 -6.80 -15.16 3.61
N LYS A 416 -5.88 -15.89 2.97
CA LYS A 416 -5.42 -15.62 1.60
C LYS A 416 -6.56 -15.76 0.59
N VAL A 417 -7.42 -16.76 0.75
CA VAL A 417 -8.63 -16.94 -0.07
C VAL A 417 -9.65 -15.81 0.20
N ASN A 418 -9.86 -15.43 1.46
CA ASN A 418 -10.75 -14.32 1.82
C ASN A 418 -10.26 -12.99 1.23
N LEU A 419 -8.95 -12.79 1.17
CA LEU A 419 -8.32 -11.66 0.48
C LEU A 419 -8.63 -11.68 -1.03
N ALA A 420 -8.55 -12.85 -1.66
CA ALA A 420 -8.91 -13.05 -3.07
C ALA A 420 -10.38 -12.75 -3.36
N VAL A 421 -11.30 -13.21 -2.50
CA VAL A 421 -12.74 -12.90 -2.58
C VAL A 421 -13.00 -11.40 -2.47
N LYS A 422 -12.20 -10.67 -1.67
CA LYS A 422 -12.27 -9.20 -1.57
C LYS A 422 -11.61 -8.47 -2.73
N GLY A 423 -11.11 -9.19 -3.74
CA GLY A 423 -10.57 -8.61 -4.95
C GLY A 423 -9.06 -8.43 -4.98
N VAL A 424 -8.29 -9.10 -4.11
CA VAL A 424 -6.81 -9.09 -4.13
C VAL A 424 -6.29 -10.51 -4.24
N ILE A 425 -5.69 -10.88 -5.38
CA ILE A 425 -5.13 -12.22 -5.58
C ILE A 425 -3.59 -12.16 -5.51
N LEU A 426 -3.03 -12.80 -4.47
CA LEU A 426 -1.58 -12.88 -4.22
C LEU A 426 -0.85 -13.78 -5.21
#